data_AF-A0A087TA85-F1
#
_entry.id   AF-A0A087TA85-F1
#
_cell.length_a   1.000
_cell.length_b   1.000
_cell.length_c   1.000
_cell.angle_alpha   90.00
_cell.angle_beta   90.00
_cell.angle_gamma   90.00
#
_symmetry.space_group_name_H-M   'P 1'
#
loop_
_entity.id
_entity.type
_entity.pdbx_description
1 polymer ?
#
loop_
_entity_poly.entity_id
_entity_poly.type
_entity_poly.pdbx_seq_one_letter_code
_entity_poly.pdbx_strand_id
1 'polypeptide(L)'
;MLKDIERKHRKNVKRFAPSDRMTLRVDWMQYLDDIASKIEVKPSLLQLCFTDIRLFWKLYWGPCVPYQYRLRGPHLWVGARDAIMTSKKRIMYPLRPDVKNR
;
A
#
# COMPACT_ATOMS: atom_id res chain seq x y z
N MET A 1 -17.57 -12.16 13.98
CA MET A 1 -16.61 -12.91 13.15
C MET A 1 -17.29 -13.64 11.98
N LEU A 2 -18.13 -14.65 12.23
CA LEU A 2 -18.78 -15.44 11.17
C LEU A 2 -19.60 -14.62 10.16
N LYS A 3 -20.38 -13.64 10.63
CA LYS A 3 -21.13 -12.71 9.77
C LYS A 3 -20.24 -11.90 8.82
N ASP A 4 -19.02 -11.54 9.23
CA ASP A 4 -18.08 -10.81 8.38
C ASP A 4 -17.46 -11.72 7.32
N ILE A 5 -17.15 -12.97 7.69
CA ILE A 5 -16.65 -14.00 6.77
C ILE A 5 -17.67 -14.24 5.66
N GLU A 6 -18.94 -14.46 6.02
CA GLU A 6 -20.01 -14.69 5.05
C GLU A 6 -20.18 -13.49 4.10
N ARG A 7 -20.15 -12.26 4.65
CA ARG A 7 -20.21 -11.03 3.85
C ARG A 7 -19.04 -10.91 2.88
N LYS A 8 -17.81 -11.19 3.32
CA LYS A 8 -16.61 -11.16 2.48
C LYS A 8 -16.65 -12.23 1.40
N HIS A 9 -17.08 -13.43 1.76
CA HIS A 9 -17.30 -14.53 0.81
C HIS A 9 -18.30 -14.14 -0.29
N ARG A 10 -19.48 -13.63 0.08
CA ARG A 10 -20.50 -13.16 -0.87
C ARG A 10 -19.97 -12.07 -1.81
N LYS A 11 -19.18 -11.11 -1.29
CA LYS A 11 -18.52 -10.08 -2.10
C LYS A 11 -17.50 -10.66 -3.06
N ASN A 12 -16.67 -11.59 -2.60
CA ASN A 12 -15.66 -12.26 -3.43
C ASN A 12 -16.30 -13.09 -4.54
N VAL A 13 -17.37 -13.85 -4.26
CA VAL A 13 -18.11 -14.62 -5.28
C VAL A 13 -18.76 -13.70 -6.33
N LYS A 14 -19.25 -12.52 -5.92
CA LYS A 14 -19.79 -11.53 -6.87
C LYS A 14 -18.70 -10.91 -7.75
N ARG A 15 -17.51 -10.69 -7.19
CA ARG A 15 -16.41 -10.01 -7.88
C ARG A 15 -15.56 -10.96 -8.73
N PHE A 16 -15.40 -12.19 -8.27
CA PHE A 16 -14.62 -13.23 -8.90
C PHE A 16 -15.52 -14.44 -9.13
N ALA A 17 -15.58 -14.92 -10.37
CA ALA A 17 -16.40 -16.07 -10.74
C ALA A 17 -16.13 -17.28 -9.81
N PRO A 18 -17.16 -18.08 -9.48
CA PRO A 18 -17.00 -19.22 -8.59
C PRO A 18 -16.06 -20.25 -9.22
N SER A 19 -14.93 -20.47 -8.55
CA SER A 19 -13.94 -21.49 -8.90
C SER A 19 -13.14 -21.82 -7.64
N ASP A 20 -12.74 -23.08 -7.48
CA ASP A 20 -11.96 -23.53 -6.30
C ASP A 20 -10.66 -22.74 -6.10
N ARG A 21 -10.05 -22.27 -7.20
CA ARG A 21 -8.83 -21.44 -7.17
C ARG A 21 -9.11 -19.99 -6.75
N MET A 22 -10.36 -19.57 -6.77
CA MET A 22 -10.79 -18.20 -6.56
C MET A 22 -11.28 -17.94 -5.12
N THR A 23 -11.55 -19.00 -4.36
CA THR A 23 -12.05 -18.93 -2.98
C THR A 23 -11.17 -18.08 -2.05
N LEU A 24 -9.85 -18.15 -2.23
CA LEU A 24 -8.88 -17.39 -1.42
C LEU A 24 -8.45 -16.06 -2.05
N ARG A 25 -8.98 -15.71 -3.23
CA ARG A 25 -8.56 -14.49 -3.91
C ARG A 25 -9.16 -13.27 -3.21
N VAL A 26 -8.31 -12.30 -2.92
CA VAL A 26 -8.69 -11.01 -2.33
C VAL A 26 -7.93 -9.90 -3.05
N ASP A 27 -8.57 -8.74 -3.18
CA ASP A 27 -7.89 -7.54 -3.66
C ASP A 27 -6.82 -7.11 -2.65
N TRP A 28 -5.56 -7.18 -3.09
CA TRP A 28 -4.39 -6.85 -2.29
C TRP A 28 -4.51 -5.52 -1.54
N MET A 29 -4.87 -4.45 -2.26
CA MET A 29 -4.97 -3.11 -1.67
C MET A 29 -6.07 -3.02 -0.61
N GLN A 30 -7.24 -3.63 -0.85
CA GLN A 30 -8.35 -3.64 0.11
C GLN A 30 -7.99 -4.44 1.36
N TYR A 31 -7.34 -5.59 1.17
CA TYR A 31 -6.89 -6.43 2.26
C TYR A 31 -5.87 -5.74 3.16
N LEU A 32 -4.86 -5.11 2.56
CA LEU A 32 -3.86 -4.36 3.30
C LEU A 32 -4.47 -3.19 4.06
N ASP A 33 -5.39 -2.45 3.42
CA ASP A 33 -6.08 -1.33 4.07
C ASP A 33 -6.99 -1.79 5.21
N ASP A 34 -7.67 -2.93 5.07
CA ASP A 34 -8.46 -3.55 6.15
C ASP A 34 -7.58 -3.85 7.36
N ILE A 35 -6.40 -4.44 7.15
CA ILE A 35 -5.44 -4.75 8.22
C ILE A 35 -4.89 -3.45 8.82
N ALA A 36 -4.44 -2.53 7.97
CA ALA A 36 -3.85 -1.27 8.41
C ALA A 36 -4.85 -0.43 9.21
N SER A 37 -6.14 -0.50 8.88
CA SER A 37 -7.20 0.19 9.64
C SER A 37 -7.43 -0.45 11.01
N LYS A 38 -7.34 -1.79 11.12
CA LYS A 38 -7.46 -2.49 12.41
C LYS A 38 -6.31 -2.21 13.37
N ILE A 39 -5.13 -1.93 12.83
CA ILE A 39 -3.91 -1.60 13.61
C ILE A 39 -3.72 -0.08 13.71
N GLU A 40 -4.62 0.72 13.13
CA GLU A 40 -4.57 2.20 13.11
C GLU A 40 -3.29 2.78 12.47
N VAL A 41 -2.71 2.02 11.55
CA VAL A 41 -1.47 2.33 10.84
C VAL A 41 -1.76 3.02 9.49
N LYS A 42 -3.02 2.95 9.01
CA LYS A 42 -3.42 3.54 7.74
C LYS A 42 -3.19 5.06 7.73
N PRO A 43 -2.41 5.61 6.78
CA PRO A 43 -2.19 7.05 6.71
C PRO A 43 -3.48 7.76 6.27
N SER A 44 -3.91 8.74 7.05
CA SER A 44 -5.04 9.61 6.71
C SER A 44 -4.64 10.57 5.59
N LEU A 45 -5.00 10.23 4.35
CA LEU A 45 -4.66 11.03 3.16
C LEU A 45 -5.09 12.51 3.29
N LEU A 46 -6.24 12.78 3.90
CA LEU A 46 -6.71 14.15 4.15
C LEU A 46 -5.77 14.91 5.11
N GLN A 47 -5.38 14.30 6.22
CA GLN A 47 -4.43 14.91 7.17
C GLN A 47 -3.06 15.11 6.52
N LEU A 48 -2.65 14.19 5.65
CA LEU A 48 -1.40 14.29 4.92
C LEU A 48 -1.42 15.40 3.87
N CYS A 49 -2.57 15.65 3.25
CA CYS A 49 -2.75 16.75 2.31
C CYS A 49 -2.45 18.11 2.97
N PHE A 50 -2.82 18.30 4.25
CA PHE A 50 -2.53 19.55 4.96
C PHE A 50 -1.12 19.64 5.56
N THR A 51 -0.50 18.51 5.90
CA THR A 51 0.81 18.48 6.58
C THR A 51 1.99 18.33 5.61
N ASP A 52 1.90 17.41 4.64
CA ASP A 52 2.93 17.17 3.62
C ASP A 52 2.28 16.89 2.26
N ILE A 53 1.97 17.99 1.54
CA ILE A 53 1.38 17.97 0.20
C ILE A 53 2.21 17.09 -0.75
N ARG A 54 3.55 17.15 -0.69
CA ARG A 54 4.42 16.38 -1.61
C ARG A 54 4.27 14.88 -1.39
N LEU A 55 4.24 14.45 -0.13
CA LEU A 55 4.02 13.06 0.21
C LEU A 55 2.61 12.62 -0.20
N PHE A 56 1.60 13.46 0.03
CA PHE A 56 0.22 13.19 -0.41
C PHE A 56 0.13 12.89 -1.91
N TRP A 57 0.67 13.76 -2.78
CA TRP A 57 0.65 13.53 -4.24
C TRP A 57 1.34 12.20 -4.62
N LYS A 58 2.43 11.85 -3.92
CA LYS A 58 3.14 10.58 -4.14
C LYS A 58 2.38 9.36 -3.67
N LEU A 59 1.58 9.46 -2.61
CA LEU A 59 0.73 8.36 -2.15
C LEU A 59 -0.50 8.19 -3.04
N TYR A 60 -1.10 9.30 -3.46
CA TYR A 60 -2.36 9.28 -4.21
C TYR A 60 -2.16 8.94 -5.70
N TRP A 61 -1.17 9.56 -6.36
CA TRP A 61 -0.87 9.29 -7.79
C TRP A 61 0.31 8.34 -8.01
N GLY A 62 1.07 8.03 -6.97
CA GLY A 62 2.23 7.15 -7.10
C GLY A 62 1.91 5.67 -6.82
N PRO A 63 2.91 4.80 -6.94
CA PRO A 63 2.76 3.39 -6.63
C PRO A 63 2.49 3.18 -5.14
N CYS A 64 1.60 2.24 -4.81
CA CYS A 64 1.40 1.78 -3.45
C CYS A 64 2.61 0.97 -3.00
N VAL A 65 3.48 1.58 -2.19
CA VAL A 65 4.68 0.94 -1.64
C VAL A 65 4.43 0.51 -0.19
N PRO A 66 4.99 -0.62 0.29
CA PRO A 66 4.73 -1.12 1.64
C PRO A 66 5.21 -0.17 2.75
N TYR A 67 6.15 0.74 2.43
CA TYR A 67 6.65 1.77 3.36
C TYR A 67 5.54 2.72 3.86
N GLN A 68 4.43 2.84 3.13
CA GLN A 68 3.29 3.71 3.49
C GLN A 68 2.67 3.31 4.83
N TYR A 69 2.63 2.01 5.11
CA TYR A 69 2.13 1.45 6.37
C TYR A 69 3.15 1.55 7.52
N ARG A 70 4.25 2.29 7.37
CA ARG A 70 5.15 2.62 8.48
C ARG A 70 5.31 4.12 8.69
N LEU A 71 4.44 4.93 8.07
CA LEU A 71 4.36 6.37 8.25
C LEU A 71 3.66 6.78 9.55
N ARG A 72 2.80 5.90 10.09
CA ARG A 72 2.02 6.14 11.30
C ARG A 72 1.83 4.83 12.07
N GLY A 73 1.53 4.94 13.35
CA GLY A 73 1.22 3.81 14.23
C GLY A 73 2.31 3.55 15.27
N PRO A 74 2.19 2.49 16.06
CA PRO A 74 3.08 2.20 17.20
C PRO A 74 4.53 1.90 16.78
N HIS A 75 4.74 1.42 15.55
CA HIS A 75 6.04 1.04 15.01
C HIS A 75 6.40 1.89 13.78
N LEU A 76 6.41 3.21 13.97
CA LEU A 76 6.85 4.19 12.96
C LEU A 76 8.28 3.88 12.51
N TRP A 77 8.53 3.98 11.20
CA TRP A 77 9.90 4.01 10.68
C TRP A 77 10.25 5.41 10.19
N VAL A 78 11.21 6.07 10.84
CA VAL A 78 11.63 7.44 10.53
C VAL A 78 12.05 7.60 9.06
N GLY A 79 12.70 6.58 8.49
CA GLY A 79 13.12 6.56 7.08
C GLY A 79 12.02 6.25 6.07
N ALA A 80 10.77 5.98 6.50
CA ALA A 80 9.68 5.59 5.61
C ALA A 80 9.38 6.66 4.56
N ARG A 81 9.37 7.93 4.97
CA ARG A 81 9.14 9.07 4.08
C ARG A 81 10.18 9.12 2.96
N ASP A 82 11.46 9.08 3.34
CA ASP A 82 12.56 9.16 2.36
C ASP A 82 12.61 7.92 1.46
N ALA A 83 12.28 6.74 2.00
CA ALA A 83 12.16 5.51 1.23
C ALA A 83 11.06 5.60 0.15
N ILE A 84 9.92 6.23 0.46
CA ILE A 84 8.84 6.47 -0.51
C ILE A 84 9.32 7.42 -1.60
N MET A 85 9.96 8.53 -1.23
CA MET A 85 10.43 9.55 -2.17
C MET A 85 11.55 9.02 -3.09
N THR A 86 12.43 8.18 -2.56
CA THR A 86 13.57 7.60 -3.30
C THR A 86 13.24 6.30 -4.04
N SER A 87 12.03 5.74 -3.87
CA SER A 87 11.59 4.48 -4.49
C SER A 87 11.92 4.39 -5.98
N LYS A 88 11.55 5.41 -6.77
CA LYS A 88 11.84 5.47 -8.21
C LYS A 88 13.34 5.49 -8.52
N LYS A 89 14.16 6.18 -7.71
CA LYS A 89 15.62 6.20 -7.89
C LYS A 89 16.21 4.80 -7.73
N ARG A 90 15.74 4.04 -6.74
CA ARG A 90 16.19 2.66 -6.47
C ARG A 90 15.79 1.69 -7.57
N ILE A 91 14.58 1.81 -8.12
CA ILE A 91 14.14 1.00 -9.26
C ILE A 91 14.97 1.29 -10.51
N MET A 92 15.30 2.56 -10.76
CA MET A 92 16.08 2.95 -11.94
C MET A 92 17.58 2.69 -11.80
N TYR A 93 18.12 2.58 -10.58
CA TYR A 93 19.55 2.38 -10.35
C TYR A 93 20.14 1.17 -11.09
N PRO A 94 19.59 -0.06 -10.98
CA PRO A 94 20.12 -1.21 -11.71
C PRO A 94 19.83 -1.18 -13.21
N LEU A 95 18.90 -0.32 -13.65
CA LEU A 95 18.51 -0.19 -15.06
C LEU A 95 19.34 0.87 -15.80
N ARG A 96 20.16 1.66 -15.10
CA ARG A 96 21.02 2.64 -15.74
C ARG A 96 22.19 1.91 -16.40
N PRO A 97 22.38 2.04 -17.73
CA PRO A 97 23.63 1.61 -18.33
C PRO A 97 24.77 2.39 -17.67
N ASP A 98 25.87 1.69 -17.44
CA ASP A 98 26.96 2.16 -16.59
C ASP A 98 27.55 3.47 -17.13
N VAL A 99 27.30 4.59 -16.44
CA VAL A 99 27.94 5.88 -16.73
C VAL A 99 29.32 5.94 -16.06
N LYS A 100 29.76 4.90 -15.33
CA LYS A 100 31.05 4.90 -14.61
C LYS A 100 32.26 4.48 -15.45
N ASN A 101 32.09 4.12 -16.73
CA ASN A 101 33.19 3.73 -17.63
C ASN A 101 33.30 4.65 -18.87
N ARG A 102 33.37 5.97 -18.67
CA ARG A 102 33.94 6.92 -19.64
C ARG A 102 34.68 8.04 -18.93
#